data_AF-A0A850Y7B5-F1
#
_entry.id   AF-A0A850Y7B5-F1
#
_cell.length_a   1.000
_cell.length_b   1.000
_cell.length_c   1.000
_cell.angle_alpha   90.00
_cell.angle_beta   90.00
_cell.angle_gamma   90.00
#
_symmetry.space_group_name_H-M   'P 1'
#
loop_
_entity.id
_entity.type
_entity.pdbx_description
1 polymer ?
#
loop_
_entity_poly.entity_id
_entity_poly.type
_entity_poly.pdbx_seq_one_letter_code
_entity_poly.pdbx_strand_id
1 'polypeptide(L)'
;YGLKVDIWAAGVITYILLCGFPPFRGSGDDQEVLFDQILMGQMDFPSPYWDNVSDSAKELITMMLQVDVDLRFSALQVLEHPWVN
;
A
#
# COMPACT_ATOMS: atom_id res chain seq x y z
N TYR A 1 -14.03 11.92 6.34
CA TYR A 1 -13.64 10.77 7.16
C TYR A 1 -14.44 9.58 6.69
N GLY A 2 -13.81 8.55 6.16
CA GLY A 2 -14.51 7.40 5.57
C GLY A 2 -13.72 6.11 5.79
N LEU A 3 -14.42 4.99 5.94
CA LEU A 3 -13.89 3.64 6.25
C LEU A 3 -12.74 3.19 5.33
N LYS A 4 -12.66 3.75 4.12
CA LYS A 4 -11.58 3.49 3.16
C LYS A 4 -10.23 4.10 3.56
N VAL A 5 -10.18 4.99 4.56
CA VAL A 5 -8.90 5.46 5.14
C VAL A 5 -8.21 4.34 5.93
N ASP A 6 -8.99 3.50 6.60
CA ASP A 6 -8.44 2.38 7.38
C ASP A 6 -7.84 1.31 6.46
N ILE A 7 -8.40 1.14 5.26
CA ILE A 7 -7.84 0.25 4.22
C ILE A 7 -6.50 0.75 3.72
N TRP A 8 -6.34 2.06 3.57
CA TRP A 8 -5.05 2.63 3.22
C TRP A 8 -4.01 2.37 4.31
N ALA A 9 -4.36 2.64 5.57
CA ALA A 9 -3.47 2.37 6.70
C ALA A 9 -3.10 0.89 6.79
N ALA A 10 -4.07 -0.01 6.60
CA ALA A 10 -3.83 -1.45 6.55
C ALA A 10 -2.90 -1.84 5.39
N GLY A 11 -3.05 -1.24 4.21
CA GLY A 11 -2.17 -1.47 3.06
C GLY A 11 -0.72 -1.07 3.33
N VAL A 12 -0.52 0.08 3.99
CA VAL A 12 0.81 0.53 4.44
C VAL A 12 1.43 -0.46 5.44
N ILE A 13 0.63 -0.93 6.42
CA ILE A 13 1.09 -1.92 7.40
C ILE A 13 1.47 -3.23 6.71
N THR A 14 0.63 -3.75 5.80
CA THR A 14 0.92 -4.98 5.06
C THR A 14 2.20 -4.86 4.24
N TYR A 15 2.41 -3.73 3.57
CA TYR A 15 3.66 -3.47 2.85
C TYR A 15 4.88 -3.56 3.79
N ILE A 16 4.82 -2.89 4.95
CA ILE A 16 5.89 -2.92 5.96
C ILE A 16 6.14 -4.34 6.48
N LEU A 17 5.08 -5.14 6.70
CA LEU A 17 5.21 -6.51 7.19
C LEU A 17 5.93 -7.43 6.20
N LEU A 18 5.79 -7.19 4.89
CA LEU A 18 6.40 -8.04 3.86
C LEU A 18 7.85 -7.68 3.56
N CYS A 19 8.22 -6.40 3.54
CA CYS A 19 9.57 -5.97 3.14
C CYS A 19 10.38 -5.29 4.25
N GLY A 20 9.75 -4.92 5.38
CA GLY A 20 10.41 -4.29 6.53
C GLY A 20 10.54 -2.77 6.45
N PHE A 21 9.93 -2.10 5.48
CA PHE A 21 10.00 -0.64 5.33
C PHE A 21 8.72 0.00 4.80
N PRO A 22 8.48 1.31 5.08
CA PRO A 22 7.30 1.99 4.57
C PRO A 22 7.36 2.21 3.05
N PRO A 23 6.22 2.14 2.34
CA PRO A 23 6.14 2.32 0.88
C PRO A 23 6.47 3.74 0.43
N PHE A 24 6.17 4.75 1.26
CA PHE A 24 6.46 6.15 0.99
C PHE A 24 7.53 6.64 1.98
N ARG A 25 8.59 7.26 1.46
CA ARG A 25 9.72 7.74 2.26
C ARG A 25 10.12 9.12 1.75
N GLY A 26 10.01 10.12 2.63
CA GLY A 26 10.63 11.42 2.41
C GLY A 26 12.15 11.32 2.60
N SER A 27 12.90 12.12 1.84
CA SER A 27 14.33 12.29 2.05
C SER A 27 14.56 13.21 3.26
N GLY A 28 14.55 12.64 4.49
CA GLY A 28 14.78 13.41 5.72
C GLY A 28 13.52 14.00 6.34
N ASP A 29 13.59 15.24 6.84
CA ASP A 29 12.48 15.95 7.52
C ASP A 29 11.46 16.58 6.54
N ASP A 30 11.63 16.37 5.22
CA ASP A 30 10.74 16.93 4.21
C ASP A 30 9.41 16.16 4.14
N GLN A 31 8.50 16.54 5.05
CA GLN A 31 7.13 16.05 5.08
C GLN A 31 6.39 16.34 3.76
N GLU A 32 6.68 17.45 3.08
CA GLU A 32 6.05 17.81 1.80
C GLU A 32 6.30 16.75 0.72
N VAL A 33 7.53 16.26 0.60
CA VAL A 33 7.89 15.21 -0.37
C VAL A 33 7.16 13.90 -0.06
N LEU A 34 6.99 13.57 1.23
CA LEU A 34 6.22 12.41 1.65
C LEU A 34 4.74 12.55 1.27
N PHE A 35 4.15 13.73 1.50
CA PHE A 35 2.76 13.99 1.12
C PHE A 35 2.56 13.94 -0.39
N ASP A 36 3.49 14.49 -1.17
CA ASP A 36 3.43 14.42 -2.64
C ASP A 36 3.50 12.98 -3.14
N GLN A 37 4.37 12.14 -2.57
CA GLN A 37 4.43 10.71 -2.91
C GLN A 37 3.12 9.98 -2.60
N ILE A 38 2.53 10.26 -1.44
CA ILE A 38 1.23 9.72 -1.03
C ILE A 38 0.12 10.15 -2.01
N LEU A 39 0.11 11.44 -2.39
CA LEU A 39 -0.87 12.00 -3.32
C LEU A 39 -0.67 11.48 -4.75
N MET A 40 0.56 11.19 -5.15
CA MET A 40 0.87 10.56 -6.44
C MET A 40 0.55 9.07 -6.46
N GLY A 41 0.47 8.41 -5.30
CA GLY A 41 0.26 6.96 -5.21
C GLY A 41 1.41 6.15 -5.79
N GLN A 42 2.59 6.77 -5.95
CA GLN A 42 3.76 6.09 -6.48
C GLN A 42 4.41 5.30 -5.36
N MET A 43 4.11 4.00 -5.34
CA MET A 43 4.85 3.03 -4.57
C MET A 43 5.49 2.02 -5.51
N ASP A 44 6.66 1.55 -5.13
CA ASP A 44 7.41 0.56 -5.88
C ASP A 44 7.58 -0.72 -5.07
N PHE A 45 7.85 -1.83 -5.76
CA PHE A 45 8.18 -3.12 -5.16
C PHE A 45 9.64 -3.48 -5.50
N PRO A 46 10.63 -2.86 -4.84
CA PRO A 46 12.02 -2.95 -5.26
C PRO A 46 12.64 -4.33 -4.96
N SER A 47 13.42 -4.83 -5.91
CA SER A 47 14.33 -5.96 -5.70
C SER A 47 15.48 -5.57 -4.74
N PRO A 48 16.01 -6.50 -3.92
CA PRO A 48 15.64 -7.91 -3.83
C PRO A 48 14.49 -8.21 -2.84
N TYR A 49 13.97 -7.19 -2.16
CA TYR A 49 13.03 -7.37 -1.04
C TYR A 49 11.69 -7.97 -1.46
N TRP A 50 11.26 -7.70 -2.68
CA TRP A 50 9.98 -8.14 -3.23
C TRP A 50 10.08 -9.29 -4.24
N ASP A 51 11.28 -9.82 -4.47
CA ASP A 51 11.52 -10.89 -5.46
C ASP A 51 10.86 -12.21 -5.05
N ASN A 52 10.84 -12.48 -3.74
CA ASN A 52 10.24 -13.70 -3.18
C ASN A 52 8.77 -13.51 -2.76
N VAL A 53 8.23 -12.31 -2.92
CA VAL A 53 6.84 -12.01 -2.57
C VAL A 53 5.96 -12.26 -3.80
N SER A 54 4.85 -12.98 -3.60
CA SER A 54 3.95 -13.33 -4.69
C SER A 54 3.30 -12.10 -5.33
N ASP A 55 3.01 -12.20 -6.63
CA ASP A 55 2.36 -11.10 -7.35
C ASP A 55 0.95 -10.82 -6.82
N SER A 56 0.26 -11.83 -6.28
CA SER A 56 -1.03 -11.67 -5.61
C SER A 56 -0.95 -10.77 -4.36
N ALA A 57 0.16 -10.84 -3.61
CA ALA A 57 0.37 -9.94 -2.46
C ALA A 57 0.55 -8.48 -2.91
N LYS A 58 1.35 -8.29 -3.97
CA LYS A 58 1.63 -6.97 -4.57
C LYS A 58 0.36 -6.36 -5.15
N GLU A 59 -0.45 -7.16 -5.82
CA GLU A 59 -1.76 -6.76 -6.33
C GLU A 59 -2.69 -6.30 -5.22
N LEU A 60 -2.81 -7.07 -4.13
CA LEU A 60 -3.64 -6.68 -2.99
C LEU A 60 -3.21 -5.31 -2.42
N ILE A 61 -1.92 -5.13 -2.18
CA ILE A 61 -1.40 -3.86 -1.65
C ILE A 61 -1.66 -2.71 -2.64
N THR A 62 -1.51 -2.96 -3.94
CA THR A 62 -1.84 -2.00 -5.01
C THR A 62 -3.29 -1.55 -4.93
N MET A 63 -4.23 -2.47 -4.71
CA MET A 63 -5.64 -2.15 -4.58
C MET A 63 -6.01 -1.46 -3.26
N MET A 64 -5.27 -1.73 -2.18
CA MET A 64 -5.45 -1.06 -0.88
C MET A 64 -4.88 0.36 -0.86
N LEU A 65 -3.82 0.62 -1.62
CA LEU A 65 -3.12 1.91 -1.70
C LEU A 65 -3.48 2.70 -2.97
N GLN A 66 -4.68 2.50 -3.51
CA GLN A 66 -5.22 3.37 -4.56
C GLN A 66 -5.50 4.78 -4.03
N VAL A 67 -4.98 5.80 -4.72
CA VAL A 67 -5.20 7.21 -4.38
C VAL A 67 -6.69 7.55 -4.54
N ASP A 68 -7.28 7.10 -5.65
CA ASP A 68 -8.71 7.21 -5.87
C ASP A 68 -9.46 6.32 -4.87
N VAL A 69 -10.24 6.97 -4.02
CA VAL A 69 -11.04 6.33 -2.98
C VAL A 69 -12.08 5.40 -3.60
N ASP A 70 -12.62 5.70 -4.79
CA ASP A 70 -13.63 4.85 -5.42
C ASP A 70 -13.04 3.55 -5.94
N LEU A 71 -11.80 3.59 -6.45
CA LEU A 71 -11.04 2.41 -6.88
C LEU A 71 -10.44 1.62 -5.71
N ARG A 72 -10.21 2.27 -4.56
CA ARG A 72 -9.68 1.60 -3.37
C ARG A 72 -10.63 0.54 -2.86
N PHE A 73 -10.06 -0.64 -2.57
CA PHE A 73 -10.80 -1.74 -1.99
C PHE A 73 -11.47 -1.37 -0.66
N SER A 74 -12.60 -2.02 -0.42
CA SER A 74 -13.24 -2.08 0.89
C SER A 74 -12.65 -3.22 1.73
N ALA A 75 -12.90 -3.21 3.04
CA ALA A 75 -12.46 -4.29 3.94
C ALA A 75 -12.94 -5.67 3.46
N LEU A 76 -14.17 -5.75 2.95
CA LEU A 76 -14.74 -6.99 2.45
C LEU A 76 -13.96 -7.51 1.24
N GLN A 77 -13.67 -6.65 0.26
CA GLN A 77 -12.89 -7.03 -0.93
C GLN A 77 -11.47 -7.47 -0.59
N VAL A 78 -10.85 -6.87 0.43
CA VAL A 78 -9.53 -7.30 0.94
C VAL A 78 -9.61 -8.72 1.52
N LEU A 79 -10.65 -9.02 2.31
CA LEU A 79 -10.86 -10.35 2.89
C LEU A 79 -11.24 -11.41 1.86
N GLU A 80 -11.88 -11.03 0.75
CA GLU A 80 -12.22 -11.92 -0.36
C GLU A 80 -11.04 -12.17 -1.31
N HIS A 81 -9.95 -11.40 -1.20
CA HIS A 81 -8.81 -11.50 -2.11
C HIS A 81 -8.09 -12.86 -1.97
N PRO A 82 -7.66 -13.49 -3.09
CA PRO A 82 -6.96 -14.80 -3.08
C PRO A 82 -5.64 -14.85 -2.31
N TRP A 83 -5.11 -13.70 -1.88
CA TRP A 83 -3.90 -13.67 -1.05
C TRP A 83 -4.23 -13.92 0.43
N VAL A 84 -5.45 -13.58 0.85
CA VAL A 84 -5.93 -13.73 2.24
C VAL A 84 -6.68 -15.07 2.43
N ASN A 85 -7.25 -15.63 1.36
CA ASN A 85 -7.96 -16.92 1.35
C ASN A 85 -7.09 -18.06 0.83
#